data_AF-A0A4Q5LHS6-F1
#
_entry.id   AF-A0A4Q5LHS6-F1
#
_cell.length_a   1.000
_cell.length_b   1.000
_cell.length_c   1.000
_cell.angle_alpha   90.00
_cell.angle_beta   90.00
_cell.angle_gamma   90.00
#
_symmetry.space_group_name_H-M   'P 1'
#
loop_
_entity.id
_entity.type
_entity.pdbx_description
1 polymer ?
#
loop_
_entity_poly.entity_id
_entity_poly.type
_entity_poly.pdbx_seq_one_letter_code
_entity_poly.pdbx_strand_id
1 'polypeptide(L)'
;MLEAAQQELRDLRVRETVLSAQGERTSENATDTTADLAAQAAIISALTPVVATLPTGSRARINTEADLRRATQRHQNLTASQQLRGPVAALNRALDLRQVQVQIAEINSFVTEVTASKAAL
;
A
#
# COMPACT_ATOMS: atom_id res chain seq x y z
N MET A 1 22.99 16.95 -24.30
CA MET A 1 22.14 17.67 -23.32
C MET A 1 20.66 17.51 -23.63
N LEU A 2 20.14 18.03 -24.75
CA LEU A 2 18.71 17.90 -25.09
C LEU A 2 18.24 16.44 -25.28
N GLU A 3 19.00 15.62 -26.02
CA GLU A 3 18.67 14.20 -26.22
C GLU A 3 18.68 13.39 -24.91
N ALA A 4 19.63 13.68 -24.02
CA ALA A 4 19.71 13.06 -22.70
C ALA A 4 18.48 13.42 -21.84
N ALA A 5 18.06 14.69 -21.84
CA ALA A 5 16.85 15.11 -21.15
C ALA A 5 15.58 14.47 -21.74
N GLN A 6 15.51 14.31 -23.06
CA GLN A 6 14.41 13.61 -23.72
C GLN A 6 14.38 12.11 -23.42
N GLN A 7 15.55 11.48 -23.25
CA GLN A 7 15.65 10.09 -22.82
C GLN A 7 15.19 9.93 -21.36
N GLU A 8 15.69 10.76 -20.45
CA GLU A 8 15.26 10.78 -19.05
C GLU A 8 13.73 10.97 -18.93
N LEU A 9 13.16 11.88 -19.73
CA LEU A 9 11.70 12.08 -19.78
C LEU A 9 10.94 10.81 -20.19
N ARG A 10 11.45 10.02 -21.14
CA ARG A 10 10.82 8.76 -21.53
C ARG A 10 10.86 7.76 -20.38
N ASP A 11 12.01 7.65 -19.72
CA ASP A 11 12.20 6.70 -18.62
C ASP A 11 11.32 7.07 -17.41
N LEU A 12 11.21 8.37 -17.09
CA LEU A 12 10.32 8.85 -16.04
C LEU A 12 8.83 8.64 -16.35
N ARG A 13 8.40 8.79 -17.60
CA ARG A 13 7.01 8.50 -18.01
C ARG A 13 6.65 7.02 -17.87
N VAL A 14 7.59 6.14 -18.20
CA VAL A 14 7.42 4.69 -17.95
C VAL A 14 7.31 4.46 -16.44
N ARG A 15 8.18 5.08 -15.65
CA ARG A 15 8.16 4.97 -14.18
C ARG A 15 6.87 5.51 -13.57
N GLU A 16 6.33 6.62 -14.06
CA GLU A 16 5.04 7.19 -13.65
C GLU A 16 3.91 6.18 -13.86
N THR A 17 3.84 5.57 -15.04
CA THR A 17 2.80 4.57 -15.37
C THR A 17 2.88 3.37 -14.43
N VAL A 18 4.10 2.87 -14.16
CA VAL A 18 4.32 1.75 -13.24
C VAL A 18 3.93 2.12 -11.81
N LEU A 19 4.33 3.30 -11.32
CA LEU A 19 4.01 3.77 -9.97
C LEU A 19 2.52 4.02 -9.79
N SER A 20 1.82 4.55 -10.80
CA SER A 20 0.36 4.72 -10.78
C SER A 20 -0.35 3.37 -10.61
N ALA A 21 -0.03 2.39 -11.46
CA ALA A 21 -0.64 1.05 -11.38
C ALA A 21 -0.26 0.30 -10.09
N GLN A 22 0.90 0.58 -9.50
CA GLN A 22 1.28 0.03 -8.20
C GLN A 22 0.53 0.73 -7.06
N GLY A 23 0.36 2.05 -7.12
CA GLY A 23 -0.37 2.85 -6.14
C GLY A 23 -1.83 2.43 -6.03
N GLU A 24 -2.53 2.25 -7.16
CA GLU A 24 -3.92 1.77 -7.19
C GLU A 24 -4.05 0.41 -6.48
N ARG A 25 -3.24 -0.57 -6.88
CA ARG A 25 -3.25 -1.90 -6.26
C ARG A 25 -2.91 -1.84 -4.77
N THR A 26 -1.92 -1.05 -4.35
CA THR A 26 -1.56 -0.94 -2.93
C THR A 26 -2.66 -0.25 -2.12
N SER A 27 -3.36 0.73 -2.69
CA SER A 27 -4.50 1.39 -2.04
C SER A 27 -5.68 0.44 -1.81
N GLU A 28 -6.04 -0.37 -2.81
CA GLU A 28 -7.06 -1.41 -2.68
C GLU A 28 -6.68 -2.42 -1.59
N ASN A 29 -5.46 -2.96 -1.68
CA ASN A 29 -4.94 -3.90 -0.67
C ASN A 29 -4.91 -3.29 0.75
N ALA A 30 -4.62 -1.98 0.89
CA ALA A 30 -4.60 -1.30 2.18
C ALA A 30 -6.00 -1.18 2.77
N THR A 31 -7.01 -0.94 1.93
CA THR A 31 -8.42 -0.90 2.33
C THR A 31 -8.87 -2.28 2.82
N ASP A 32 -8.60 -3.32 2.03
CA ASP A 32 -8.95 -4.71 2.38
C ASP A 32 -8.24 -5.17 3.65
N THR A 33 -6.94 -4.88 3.78
CA THR A 33 -6.16 -5.23 4.98
C THR A 33 -6.70 -4.54 6.23
N THR A 34 -7.10 -3.26 6.11
CA THR A 34 -7.70 -2.50 7.21
C THR A 34 -9.05 -3.08 7.61
N ALA A 35 -9.90 -3.41 6.64
CA ALA A 35 -11.20 -4.03 6.88
C ALA A 35 -11.06 -5.41 7.55
N ASP A 36 -10.13 -6.24 7.07
CA ASP A 36 -9.88 -7.56 7.64
C ASP A 36 -9.31 -7.48 9.07
N LEU A 37 -8.41 -6.53 9.35
CA LEU A 37 -7.95 -6.28 10.72
C LEU A 37 -9.09 -5.91 11.67
N ALA A 38 -9.97 -5.01 11.25
CA ALA A 38 -11.14 -4.64 12.04
C ALA A 38 -12.07 -5.84 12.29
N ALA A 39 -12.29 -6.67 11.27
CA ALA A 39 -13.08 -7.89 11.38
C ALA A 39 -12.45 -8.90 12.35
N GLN A 40 -11.14 -9.17 12.24
CA GLN A 40 -10.45 -10.09 13.14
C GLN A 40 -10.45 -9.57 14.58
N ALA A 41 -10.26 -8.26 14.79
CA ALA A 41 -10.34 -7.64 16.11
C ALA A 41 -11.74 -7.80 16.74
N ALA A 42 -12.81 -7.61 15.95
CA ALA A 42 -14.18 -7.83 16.40
C ALA A 42 -14.44 -9.31 16.77
N ILE A 43 -13.96 -10.25 15.96
CA ILE A 43 -14.06 -11.70 16.24
C ILE A 43 -13.32 -12.04 17.55
N ILE A 44 -12.08 -11.56 17.73
CA ILE A 44 -11.30 -11.79 18.95
C ILE A 44 -12.06 -11.23 20.17
N SER A 45 -12.58 -10.00 20.07
CA SER A 45 -13.34 -9.37 21.14
C SER A 45 -14.61 -10.15 21.50
N ALA A 46 -15.31 -10.71 20.52
CA ALA A 46 -16.51 -11.51 20.73
C ALA A 46 -16.22 -12.91 21.32
N LEU A 47 -15.18 -13.60 20.84
CA LEU A 47 -14.88 -14.97 21.26
C LEU A 47 -14.20 -15.05 22.64
N THR A 48 -13.40 -14.05 23.00
CA THR A 48 -12.66 -14.01 24.27
C THR A 48 -13.55 -14.23 25.51
N PRO A 49 -14.66 -13.49 25.73
CA PRO A 49 -15.53 -13.73 26.87
C PRO A 49 -16.27 -15.07 26.76
N VAL A 50 -16.62 -15.52 25.56
CA VAL A 50 -17.32 -16.79 25.35
C VAL A 50 -16.47 -17.97 25.82
N VAL A 51 -15.17 -18.01 25.47
CA VAL A 51 -14.24 -19.05 25.94
C VAL A 51 -14.22 -19.12 27.46
N ALA A 52 -14.22 -17.96 28.15
CA ALA A 52 -14.19 -17.89 29.60
C ALA A 52 -15.45 -18.46 30.27
N THR A 53 -16.59 -18.42 29.58
CA THR A 53 -17.87 -18.94 30.09
C THR A 53 -18.10 -20.43 29.82
N LEU A 54 -17.34 -21.02 28.89
CA LEU A 54 -17.55 -22.42 28.49
C LEU A 54 -16.84 -23.41 29.43
N PRO A 55 -17.44 -24.57 29.73
CA PRO A 55 -16.83 -25.59 30.56
C PRO A 55 -15.49 -26.06 29.99
N THR A 56 -14.48 -26.18 30.85
CA THR A 56 -13.15 -26.69 30.50
C THR A 56 -13.25 -28.08 29.87
N GLY A 57 -12.54 -28.31 28.76
CA GLY A 57 -12.55 -29.59 28.05
C GLY A 57 -13.82 -29.88 27.24
N SER A 58 -14.84 -29.02 27.28
CA SER A 58 -16.01 -29.18 26.42
C SER A 58 -15.64 -28.99 24.95
N ARG A 59 -16.30 -29.75 24.06
CA ARG A 59 -16.10 -29.64 22.61
C ARG A 59 -16.38 -28.23 22.10
N ALA A 60 -17.40 -27.56 22.66
CA ALA A 60 -17.70 -26.17 22.35
C ALA A 60 -16.51 -25.26 22.67
N ARG A 61 -15.93 -25.38 23.87
CA ARG A 61 -14.76 -24.58 24.25
C ARG A 61 -13.56 -24.84 23.36
N ILE A 62 -13.24 -26.10 23.07
CA ILE A 62 -12.10 -26.47 22.20
C ILE A 62 -12.25 -25.83 20.81
N ASN A 63 -13.47 -25.86 20.24
CA ASN A 63 -13.73 -25.24 18.94
C ASN A 63 -13.59 -23.71 19.01
N THR A 64 -14.20 -23.06 20.01
CA THR A 64 -14.12 -21.60 20.19
C THR A 64 -12.68 -21.13 20.44
N GLU A 65 -11.88 -21.88 21.21
CA GLU A 65 -10.45 -21.60 21.40
C GLU A 65 -9.66 -21.75 20.10
N ALA A 66 -10.01 -22.72 19.24
CA ALA A 66 -9.39 -22.87 17.92
C ALA A 66 -9.74 -21.70 17.00
N ASP A 67 -10.98 -21.23 17.00
CA ASP A 67 -11.42 -20.06 16.25
C ASP A 67 -10.72 -18.79 16.73
N LEU A 68 -10.63 -18.58 18.05
CA LEU A 68 -9.92 -17.46 18.66
C LEU A 68 -8.44 -17.46 18.27
N ARG A 69 -7.78 -18.63 18.30
CA ARG A 69 -6.38 -18.77 17.89
C ARG A 69 -6.18 -18.42 16.40
N ARG A 70 -7.09 -18.88 15.53
CA ARG A 70 -7.05 -18.56 14.09
C ARG A 70 -7.22 -17.07 13.84
N ALA A 71 -8.21 -16.43 14.47
CA ALA A 71 -8.44 -15.00 14.35
C ALA A 71 -7.23 -14.19 14.86
N THR A 72 -6.66 -14.59 16.00
CA THR A 72 -5.46 -13.96 16.57
C THR A 72 -4.25 -14.07 15.65
N GLN A 73 -3.98 -15.26 15.10
CA GLN A 73 -2.87 -15.45 14.17
C GLN A 73 -3.06 -14.61 12.90
N ARG A 74 -4.28 -14.58 12.34
CA ARG A 74 -4.57 -13.76 11.16
C ARG A 74 -4.40 -12.27 11.46
N HIS A 75 -4.90 -11.79 12.58
CA HIS A 75 -4.71 -10.40 13.01
C HIS A 75 -3.23 -10.02 13.13
N GLN A 76 -2.40 -10.89 13.73
CA GLN A 76 -0.96 -10.68 13.84
C GLN A 76 -0.26 -10.65 12.47
N ASN A 77 -0.59 -11.60 11.58
CA ASN A 77 -0.04 -11.66 10.23
C ASN A 77 -0.39 -10.40 9.41
N LEU A 78 -1.64 -9.94 9.50
CA LEU A 78 -2.10 -8.71 8.84
C LEU A 78 -1.38 -7.48 9.40
N THR A 79 -1.23 -7.41 10.73
CA THR A 79 -0.50 -6.32 11.41
C THR A 79 0.96 -6.26 10.94
N ALA A 80 1.65 -7.40 10.88
CA ALA A 80 3.02 -7.47 10.36
C ALA A 80 3.12 -7.07 8.88
N SER A 81 2.05 -7.28 8.11
CA SER A 81 2.00 -6.95 6.67
C SER A 81 1.65 -5.48 6.38
N GLN A 82 1.20 -4.71 7.38
CA GLN A 82 0.78 -3.32 7.19
C GLN A 82 1.89 -2.40 6.66
N GLN A 83 3.15 -2.69 6.97
CA GLN A 83 4.28 -1.92 6.43
C GLN A 83 4.47 -2.10 4.92
N LEU A 84 4.05 -3.24 4.38
CA LEU A 84 4.23 -3.59 2.97
C LEU A 84 2.97 -3.35 2.12
N ARG A 85 1.80 -3.50 2.72
CA ARG A 85 0.50 -3.47 2.01
C ARG A 85 -0.56 -2.63 2.70
N GLY A 86 -0.25 -2.02 3.84
CA GLY A 86 -1.17 -1.17 4.58
C GLY A 86 -1.13 0.29 4.13
N PRO A 87 -1.85 1.16 4.86
CA PRO A 87 -1.98 2.58 4.50
C PRO A 87 -0.66 3.34 4.36
N VAL A 88 0.35 2.99 5.17
CA VAL A 88 1.68 3.61 5.09
C VAL A 88 2.38 3.24 3.78
N ALA A 89 2.27 1.98 3.34
CA ALA A 89 2.81 1.57 2.05
C ALA A 89 2.12 2.32 0.89
N ALA A 90 0.79 2.45 0.95
CA ALA A 90 0.03 3.22 -0.04
C ALA A 90 0.47 4.69 -0.07
N LEU A 91 0.65 5.32 1.09
CA LEU A 91 1.15 6.69 1.21
C LEU A 91 2.54 6.86 0.59
N ASN A 92 3.47 5.95 0.88
CA ASN A 92 4.82 6.01 0.32
C ASN A 92 4.81 5.89 -1.21
N ARG A 93 3.97 5.00 -1.78
CA ARG A 93 3.81 4.90 -3.24
C ARG A 93 3.23 6.16 -3.85
N ALA A 94 2.25 6.78 -3.19
CA ALA A 94 1.68 8.06 -3.64
C ALA A 94 2.73 9.18 -3.61
N LEU A 95 3.60 9.20 -2.59
CA LEU A 95 4.71 10.14 -2.51
C LEU A 95 5.72 9.93 -3.64
N ASP A 96 6.14 8.68 -3.90
CA ASP A 96 7.05 8.35 -4.99
C ASP A 96 6.50 8.79 -6.35
N LEU A 97 5.21 8.52 -6.60
CA LEU A 97 4.54 8.97 -7.82
C LEU A 97 4.59 10.49 -7.96
N ARG A 98 4.30 11.22 -6.89
CA ARG A 98 4.30 12.69 -6.91
C ARG A 98 5.69 13.26 -7.15
N GLN A 99 6.74 12.63 -6.63
CA GLN A 99 8.13 13.02 -6.91
C GLN A 99 8.48 12.85 -8.38
N VAL A 100 8.10 11.71 -8.99
CA VAL A 100 8.32 11.47 -10.43
C VAL A 100 7.57 12.50 -11.28
N GLN A 101 6.33 12.84 -10.93
CA GLN A 101 5.54 13.85 -11.63
C GLN A 101 6.20 15.24 -11.60
N VAL A 102 6.77 15.63 -10.45
CA VAL A 102 7.54 16.88 -10.34
C VAL A 102 8.77 16.85 -11.24
N GLN A 103 9.55 15.76 -11.23
CA GLN A 103 10.73 15.63 -12.10
C GLN A 103 10.37 15.70 -13.59
N ILE A 104 9.26 15.10 -14.00
CA ILE A 104 8.75 15.19 -15.38
C ILE A 104 8.44 16.66 -15.74
N ALA A 105 7.78 17.40 -14.84
CA ALA A 105 7.45 18.81 -15.08
C ALA A 105 8.71 19.68 -15.25
N GLU A 106 9.70 19.48 -14.38
CA GLU A 106 10.98 20.20 -14.42
C GLU A 106 11.75 19.93 -15.72
N ILE A 107 11.87 18.66 -16.12
CA ILE A 107 12.58 18.28 -17.35
C ILE A 107 11.85 18.81 -18.59
N ASN A 108 10.51 18.82 -18.61
CA ASN A 108 9.76 19.45 -19.69
C ASN A 108 10.05 20.96 -19.80
N SER A 109 10.15 21.66 -18.66
CA SER A 109 10.52 23.09 -18.66
C SER A 109 11.90 23.28 -19.26
N PHE A 110 12.88 22.52 -18.79
CA PHE A 110 14.25 22.55 -19.32
C PHE A 110 14.32 22.28 -20.82
N VAL A 111 13.62 21.24 -21.31
CA VAL A 111 13.54 20.92 -22.74
C VAL A 111 12.94 22.09 -23.53
N THR A 112 11.90 22.73 -23.00
CA THR A 112 11.25 23.88 -23.63
C THR A 112 12.19 25.07 -23.71
N GLU A 113 12.86 25.42 -22.61
CA GLU A 113 13.83 26.51 -22.53
C GLU A 113 15.02 26.32 -23.49
N VAL A 114 15.60 25.11 -23.51
CA VAL A 114 16.71 24.80 -24.42
C VAL A 114 16.26 24.85 -25.89
N THR A 115 15.05 24.40 -26.19
CA THR A 115 14.51 24.45 -27.56
C THR A 115 14.26 25.88 -28.00
N ALA A 116 13.70 26.73 -27.12
CA ALA A 116 13.48 28.15 -27.39
C ALA A 116 14.82 28.89 -27.58
N SER A 117 15.81 28.62 -26.72
CA SER A 117 17.15 29.21 -26.83
C SER A 117 17.84 28.82 -28.14
N LYS A 118 17.69 27.57 -28.59
CA LYS A 118 18.24 27.12 -29.88
C LYS A 118 17.55 27.76 -31.07
N ALA A 119 16.26 28.05 -31.00
CA ALA A 119 15.53 28.71 -32.08
C ALA A 119 15.85 30.20 -32.21
N ALA A 120 16.41 30.81 -31.16
CA ALA A 120 16.76 32.22 -31.10
C ALA A 120 18.22 32.52 -31.52
N LEU A 121 19.02 31.50 -31.84
CA LEU A 121 20.40 31.58 -32.31
C LEU A 121 20.48 31.23 -33.80
#